data_AF-A0A8S1LEJ4-F1
#
_entry.id   AF-A0A8S1LEJ4-F1
#
_cell.length_a   1.000
_cell.length_b   1.000
_cell.length_c   1.000
_cell.angle_alpha   90.00
_cell.angle_beta   90.00
_cell.angle_gamma   90.00
#
_symmetry.space_group_name_H-M   'P 1'
#
loop_
_entity.id
_entity.type
_entity.pdbx_description
1 polymer ?
#
loop_
_entity_poly.entity_id
_entity_poly.type
_entity_poly.pdbx_seq_one_letter_code
_entity_poly.pdbx_strand_id
1 'polypeptide(L)'
;MIKWFCILIIIENLLAQDFHVTIEEIEEEINKKKIYYGSTVRIEHQTSEYFLHSHLVSYGSGSGQQSVTGMQADHDYNSLWTIKECYNQPLKKYDDQIKCGDCIRLEHMLTNRNLHSHPHQAPFSGNQEVSAYGDNGNGDSSDDWILECVDNKNGDHFQASMWFYLKHKLTSKYLRSNKKDNFNQRNCGYHCPIEGQLEISAQTTKNADAKWKIYSGLFYQLPQQIEDDYEQDGRHCNTYGQCDDIDDDDDEFETVIQKDL
;
A
#
# COMPACT_ATOMS: atom_id res chain seq x y z
N MET A 1 -6.50 59.15 -5.19
CA MET A 1 -6.02 58.27 -4.11
C MET A 1 -6.83 56.98 -3.98
N ILE A 2 -8.16 56.99 -4.03
CA ILE A 2 -9.00 55.79 -3.80
C ILE A 2 -8.86 54.70 -4.88
N LYS A 3 -8.67 55.06 -6.16
CA LYS A 3 -8.52 54.07 -7.25
C LYS A 3 -7.24 53.20 -7.17
N TRP A 4 -6.17 53.70 -6.56
CA TRP A 4 -4.91 52.96 -6.42
C TRP A 4 -4.94 52.00 -5.22
N PHE A 5 -5.69 52.34 -4.17
CA PHE A 5 -5.90 51.46 -3.01
C PHE A 5 -6.70 50.20 -3.35
N CYS A 6 -7.72 50.30 -4.22
CA CYS A 6 -8.47 49.12 -4.66
C CYS A 6 -7.65 48.17 -5.53
N ILE A 7 -6.71 48.69 -6.35
CA ILE A 7 -5.84 47.86 -7.18
C ILE A 7 -4.80 47.13 -6.31
N LEU A 8 -4.27 47.77 -5.26
CA LEU A 8 -3.37 47.11 -4.30
C LEU A 8 -4.05 45.96 -3.54
N ILE A 9 -5.29 46.15 -3.07
CA ILE A 9 -6.07 45.13 -2.36
C ILE A 9 -6.45 43.95 -3.27
N ILE A 10 -6.67 44.20 -4.57
CA ILE A 10 -6.95 43.13 -5.54
C ILE A 10 -5.67 42.38 -5.89
N ILE A 11 -4.50 43.04 -5.98
CA ILE A 11 -3.21 42.39 -6.24
C ILE A 11 -2.72 41.60 -5.00
N GLU A 12 -2.90 42.11 -3.79
CA GLU A 12 -2.61 41.35 -2.56
C GLU A 12 -3.51 40.11 -2.42
N ASN A 13 -4.78 40.18 -2.84
CA ASN A 13 -5.66 39.00 -2.93
C ASN A 13 -5.35 38.07 -4.12
N LEU A 14 -4.80 38.59 -5.23
CA LEU A 14 -4.39 37.75 -6.38
C LEU A 14 -3.06 37.03 -6.13
N LEU A 15 -2.19 37.60 -5.28
CA LEU A 15 -0.90 37.01 -4.88
C LEU A 15 -1.03 36.06 -3.68
N ALA A 16 -2.19 36.04 -3.01
CA ALA A 16 -2.56 35.07 -1.99
C ALA A 16 -3.52 34.03 -2.56
N GLN A 17 -3.19 33.41 -3.70
CA GLN A 17 -3.67 32.05 -3.93
C GLN A 17 -2.94 31.17 -2.93
N ASP A 18 -3.56 30.94 -1.78
CA ASP A 18 -3.14 29.88 -0.89
C ASP A 18 -3.10 28.58 -1.71
N PHE A 19 -1.90 28.05 -1.88
CA PHE A 19 -1.66 26.75 -2.50
C PHE A 19 -2.10 25.66 -1.50
N HIS A 20 -3.41 25.49 -1.33
CA HIS A 20 -3.98 24.41 -0.55
C HIS A 20 -4.13 23.19 -1.47
N VAL A 21 -3.25 22.20 -1.27
CA VAL A 21 -3.40 20.89 -1.91
C VAL A 21 -4.71 20.25 -1.43
N THR A 22 -5.54 19.82 -2.37
CA THR A 22 -6.83 19.19 -2.08
C THR A 22 -6.65 17.70 -1.71
N ILE A 23 -7.65 17.11 -1.03
CA ILE A 23 -7.65 15.67 -0.71
C ILE A 23 -7.63 14.85 -2.01
N GLU A 24 -8.35 15.29 -3.04
CA GLU A 24 -8.38 14.63 -4.35
C GLU A 24 -6.99 14.59 -5.00
N GLU A 25 -6.23 15.69 -4.97
CA GLU A 25 -4.86 15.73 -5.48
C GLU A 25 -3.92 14.80 -4.70
N ILE A 26 -4.08 14.72 -3.37
CA ILE A 26 -3.31 13.77 -2.54
C ILE A 26 -3.64 12.33 -2.91
N GLU A 27 -4.92 12.01 -3.07
CA GLU A 27 -5.36 10.66 -3.48
C GLU A 27 -4.86 10.30 -4.87
N GLU A 28 -4.87 11.24 -5.82
CA GLU A 28 -4.29 11.04 -7.16
C GLU A 28 -2.79 10.73 -7.09
N GLU A 29 -2.03 11.43 -6.26
CA GLU A 29 -0.61 11.18 -6.07
C GLU A 29 -0.33 9.84 -5.39
N ILE A 30 -1.15 9.45 -4.39
CA ILE A 30 -1.07 8.14 -3.76
C ILE A 30 -1.38 7.04 -4.78
N ASN A 31 -2.42 7.21 -5.60
CA ASN A 31 -2.85 6.23 -6.60
C ASN A 31 -1.75 5.89 -7.63
N LYS A 32 -0.81 6.82 -7.87
CA LYS A 32 0.36 6.62 -8.75
C LYS A 32 1.52 5.86 -8.09
N LYS A 33 1.48 5.66 -6.76
CA LYS A 33 2.58 5.03 -6.02
C LYS A 33 2.70 3.55 -6.36
N LYS A 34 3.91 3.17 -6.79
CA LYS A 34 4.38 1.78 -6.86
C LYS A 34 4.61 1.28 -5.43
N ILE A 35 4.23 0.03 -5.17
CA ILE A 35 4.38 -0.56 -3.84
C ILE A 35 5.58 -1.51 -3.81
N TYR A 36 6.53 -1.23 -2.92
CA TYR A 36 7.72 -2.03 -2.69
C TYR A 36 7.64 -2.81 -1.38
N TYR A 37 8.38 -3.91 -1.27
CA TYR A 37 8.53 -4.61 0.01
C TYR A 37 9.08 -3.67 1.09
N GLY A 38 8.60 -3.83 2.32
CA GLY A 38 8.86 -2.96 3.46
C GLY A 38 8.04 -1.67 3.49
N SER A 39 7.25 -1.35 2.45
CA SER A 39 6.30 -0.23 2.50
C SER A 39 5.32 -0.46 3.65
N THR A 40 4.97 0.60 4.36
CA THR A 40 3.99 0.54 5.45
C THR A 40 2.70 1.22 4.99
N VAL A 41 1.60 0.49 4.98
CA VAL A 41 0.37 0.89 4.29
C VAL A 41 -0.85 0.85 5.22
N ARG A 42 -1.83 1.70 4.94
CA ARG A 42 -3.21 1.55 5.38
C ARG A 42 -4.01 0.89 4.27
N ILE A 43 -4.75 -0.14 4.62
CA ILE A 43 -5.53 -0.94 3.68
C ILE A 43 -7.01 -0.71 3.97
N GLU A 44 -7.74 -0.18 3.00
CA GLU A 44 -9.17 0.13 3.11
C GLU A 44 -10.02 -0.97 2.49
N HIS A 45 -11.11 -1.31 3.18
CA HIS A 45 -12.13 -2.23 2.70
C HIS A 45 -13.14 -1.54 1.78
N GLN A 46 -13.38 -2.09 0.59
CA GLN A 46 -14.16 -1.41 -0.46
C GLN A 46 -15.57 -1.00 -0.03
N THR A 47 -16.35 -1.90 0.58
CA THR A 47 -17.79 -1.64 0.81
C THR A 47 -18.05 -0.91 2.11
N SER A 48 -17.12 -0.96 3.06
CA SER A 48 -17.30 -0.32 4.35
C SER A 48 -16.56 1.00 4.50
N GLU A 49 -15.46 1.20 3.77
CA GLU A 49 -14.49 2.31 3.95
C GLU A 49 -13.82 2.24 5.34
N TYR A 50 -13.63 1.01 5.84
CA TYR A 50 -12.95 0.76 7.12
C TYR A 50 -11.56 0.24 6.84
N PHE A 51 -10.60 0.61 7.68
CA PHE A 51 -9.21 0.22 7.56
C PHE A 51 -8.92 -1.04 8.34
N LEU A 52 -8.09 -1.92 7.76
CA LEU A 52 -7.53 -3.07 8.47
C LEU A 52 -6.74 -2.57 9.68
N HIS A 53 -7.07 -3.06 10.86
CA HIS A 53 -6.62 -2.48 12.12
C HIS A 53 -6.37 -3.56 13.18
N SER A 54 -5.44 -3.30 14.11
CA SER A 54 -5.20 -4.17 15.26
C SER A 54 -4.70 -3.39 16.48
N HIS A 55 -4.78 -3.94 17.68
CA HIS A 55 -4.43 -3.26 18.93
C HIS A 55 -4.15 -4.26 20.05
N LEU A 56 -3.81 -3.78 21.25
CA LEU A 56 -3.55 -4.63 22.42
C LEU A 56 -4.83 -5.17 23.09
N VAL A 57 -5.77 -5.69 22.29
CA VAL A 57 -6.95 -6.42 22.74
C VAL A 57 -6.91 -7.81 22.10
N SER A 58 -7.26 -8.85 22.86
CA SER A 58 -7.37 -10.21 22.37
C SER A 58 -8.84 -10.61 22.23
N TYR A 59 -9.13 -11.54 21.32
CA TYR A 59 -10.46 -12.15 21.28
C TYR A 59 -10.73 -12.91 22.58
N GLY A 60 -11.96 -12.82 23.09
CA GLY A 60 -12.43 -13.63 24.21
C GLY A 60 -12.91 -15.03 23.81
N SER A 61 -12.99 -15.29 22.51
CA SER A 61 -13.40 -16.55 21.88
C SER A 61 -12.37 -17.01 20.85
N GLY A 62 -12.66 -18.10 20.14
CA GLY A 62 -11.81 -18.59 19.06
C GLY A 62 -10.42 -18.99 19.56
N SER A 63 -9.36 -18.39 19.02
CA SER A 63 -7.98 -18.71 19.41
C SER A 63 -7.49 -17.97 20.66
N GLY A 64 -8.17 -16.89 21.07
CA GLY A 64 -7.70 -16.00 22.12
C GLY A 64 -6.51 -15.09 21.73
N GLN A 65 -6.13 -15.06 20.45
CA GLN A 65 -5.05 -14.21 19.95
C GLN A 65 -5.47 -12.73 19.84
N GLN A 66 -4.50 -11.85 19.55
CA GLN A 66 -4.74 -10.42 19.35
C GLN A 66 -5.77 -10.20 18.23
N SER A 67 -6.76 -9.35 18.49
CA SER A 67 -7.85 -9.10 17.56
C SER A 67 -7.40 -8.26 16.37
N VAL A 68 -7.94 -8.62 15.20
CA VAL A 68 -7.88 -7.79 13.99
C VAL A 68 -9.29 -7.33 13.66
N THR A 69 -9.45 -6.05 13.43
CA THR A 69 -10.76 -5.40 13.25
C THR A 69 -10.71 -4.43 12.08
N GLY A 70 -11.88 -4.01 11.62
CA GLY A 70 -12.03 -2.84 10.75
C GLY A 70 -12.24 -1.60 11.62
N MET A 71 -11.48 -0.54 11.40
CA MET A 71 -11.60 0.74 12.09
C MET A 71 -11.96 1.86 11.10
N GLN A 72 -12.90 2.74 11.47
CA GLN A 72 -13.33 3.83 10.57
C GLN A 72 -12.33 5.01 10.54
N ALA A 73 -11.53 5.20 11.59
CA ALA A 73 -10.58 6.31 11.67
C ALA A 73 -9.41 6.11 10.69
N ASP A 74 -9.31 7.02 9.72
CA ASP A 74 -8.29 7.06 8.66
C ASP A 74 -6.88 7.48 9.14
N HIS A 75 -6.81 8.13 10.31
CA HIS A 75 -5.59 8.65 10.90
C HIS A 75 -5.04 7.77 12.05
N ASP A 76 -5.68 6.66 12.37
CA ASP A 76 -5.19 5.76 13.42
C ASP A 76 -3.89 5.07 12.98
N TYR A 77 -2.87 5.13 13.82
CA TYR A 77 -1.58 4.46 13.59
C TYR A 77 -1.69 2.94 13.76
N ASN A 78 -2.71 2.44 14.48
CA ASN A 78 -3.06 1.02 14.58
C ASN A 78 -3.62 0.43 13.28
N SER A 79 -3.78 1.25 12.24
CA SER A 79 -4.18 0.81 10.90
C SER A 79 -2.99 0.66 9.94
N LEU A 80 -1.76 0.80 10.43
CA LEU A 80 -0.53 0.69 9.62
C LEU A 80 0.05 -0.72 9.63
N TRP A 81 0.28 -1.26 8.43
CA TRP A 81 0.82 -2.60 8.20
C TRP A 81 2.02 -2.56 7.27
N THR A 82 3.15 -3.11 7.69
CA THR A 82 4.34 -3.25 6.87
C THR A 82 4.26 -4.52 6.02
N ILE A 83 4.42 -4.37 4.70
CA ILE A 83 4.38 -5.52 3.78
C ILE A 83 5.75 -6.20 3.74
N LYS A 84 5.77 -7.51 3.99
CA LYS A 84 6.99 -8.33 4.05
C LYS A 84 6.90 -9.51 3.09
N GLU A 85 8.04 -10.11 2.81
CA GLU A 85 8.08 -11.40 2.12
C GLU A 85 7.33 -12.50 2.89
N CYS A 86 6.84 -13.46 2.12
CA CYS A 86 6.29 -14.73 2.57
C CYS A 86 7.21 -15.44 3.59
N TYR A 87 6.63 -16.24 4.49
CA TYR A 87 7.36 -16.95 5.53
C TYR A 87 8.50 -17.82 4.98
N ASN A 88 9.66 -17.75 5.64
CA ASN A 88 10.90 -18.44 5.26
C ASN A 88 11.36 -18.19 3.81
N GLN A 89 11.00 -17.05 3.21
CA GLN A 89 11.58 -16.61 1.95
C GLN A 89 12.78 -15.67 2.18
N PRO A 90 13.69 -15.55 1.21
CA PRO A 90 14.77 -14.57 1.27
C PRO A 90 14.22 -13.15 1.46
N LEU A 91 14.88 -12.38 2.32
CA LEU A 91 14.54 -10.98 2.55
C LEU A 91 14.52 -10.21 1.24
N LYS A 92 13.46 -9.43 1.05
CA LYS A 92 13.34 -8.50 -0.07
C LYS A 92 14.02 -7.18 0.26
N LYS A 93 14.60 -6.56 -0.74
CA LYS A 93 15.24 -5.25 -0.63
C LYS A 93 14.20 -4.14 -0.78
N TYR A 94 14.58 -2.92 -0.41
CA TYR A 94 13.72 -1.74 -0.51
C TYR A 94 13.36 -1.37 -1.95
N ASP A 95 14.12 -1.87 -2.94
CA ASP A 95 13.91 -1.67 -4.38
C ASP A 95 13.19 -2.84 -5.07
N ASP A 96 12.87 -3.90 -4.33
CA ASP A 96 12.03 -4.98 -4.84
C ASP A 96 10.56 -4.54 -4.89
N GLN A 97 10.05 -4.29 -6.09
CA GLN A 97 8.63 -3.95 -6.26
C GLN A 97 7.75 -5.20 -6.12
N ILE A 98 6.64 -5.06 -5.38
CA ILE A 98 5.63 -6.11 -5.24
C ILE A 98 4.91 -6.33 -6.58
N LYS A 99 4.61 -7.58 -6.89
CA LYS A 99 3.84 -7.96 -8.08
C LYS A 99 2.52 -8.63 -7.70
N CYS A 100 1.52 -8.49 -8.55
CA CYS A 100 0.29 -9.26 -8.47
C CYS A 100 0.62 -10.77 -8.47
N GLY A 101 -0.01 -11.52 -7.58
CA GLY A 101 0.25 -12.94 -7.36
C GLY A 101 1.40 -13.26 -6.39
N ASP A 102 2.13 -12.25 -5.91
CA ASP A 102 3.16 -12.47 -4.88
C ASP A 102 2.53 -12.99 -3.58
N CYS A 103 3.30 -13.83 -2.88
CA CYS A 103 3.03 -14.17 -1.49
C CYS A 103 3.68 -13.14 -0.57
N ILE A 104 2.88 -12.56 0.32
CA ILE A 104 3.30 -11.53 1.26
C ILE A 104 2.88 -11.88 2.69
N ARG A 105 3.49 -11.20 3.66
CA ARG A 105 2.99 -11.10 5.04
C ARG A 105 2.71 -9.63 5.35
N LEU A 106 1.77 -9.39 6.26
CA LEU A 106 1.45 -8.04 6.76
C LEU A 106 1.79 -7.98 8.24
N GLU A 107 2.80 -7.21 8.62
CA GLU A 107 3.20 -7.00 10.01
C GLU A 107 2.55 -5.72 10.54
N HIS A 108 1.79 -5.80 11.61
CA HIS A 108 1.20 -4.65 12.27
C HIS A 108 2.28 -3.78 12.90
N MET A 109 2.36 -2.51 12.49
CA MET A 109 3.48 -1.62 12.79
C MET A 109 3.71 -1.41 14.30
N LEU A 110 2.64 -1.33 15.09
CA LEU A 110 2.75 -0.99 16.52
C LEU A 110 2.93 -2.19 17.43
N THR A 111 2.45 -3.37 17.03
CA THR A 111 2.52 -4.59 17.88
C THR A 111 3.53 -5.59 17.38
N ASN A 112 4.11 -5.38 16.19
CA ASN A 112 5.03 -6.28 15.49
C ASN A 112 4.48 -7.71 15.38
N ARG A 113 3.16 -7.85 15.21
CA ARG A 113 2.46 -9.12 14.99
C ARG A 113 2.02 -9.23 13.54
N ASN A 114 2.02 -10.44 13.00
CA ASN A 114 1.63 -10.69 11.63
C ASN A 114 0.11 -10.92 11.52
N LEU A 115 -0.49 -10.45 10.43
CA LEU A 115 -1.84 -10.82 10.02
C LEU A 115 -1.87 -12.34 9.78
N HIS A 116 -2.68 -13.03 10.56
CA HIS A 116 -2.66 -14.48 10.69
C HIS A 116 -4.05 -15.05 10.48
N SER A 117 -4.14 -16.27 9.93
CA SER A 117 -5.39 -17.01 9.92
C SER A 117 -5.18 -18.51 10.09
N HIS A 118 -6.12 -19.14 10.77
CA HIS A 118 -6.02 -20.54 11.19
C HIS A 118 -7.41 -21.18 11.36
N PRO A 119 -7.54 -22.50 11.55
CA PRO A 119 -8.84 -23.19 11.61
C PRO A 119 -9.71 -22.93 12.85
N HIS A 120 -9.78 -21.68 13.33
CA HIS A 120 -10.71 -21.22 14.36
C HIS A 120 -11.90 -20.48 13.74
N GLN A 121 -13.04 -20.49 14.43
CA GLN A 121 -14.20 -19.69 14.03
C GLN A 121 -14.03 -18.23 14.45
N ALA A 122 -14.34 -17.31 13.55
CA ALA A 122 -14.39 -15.88 13.83
C ALA A 122 -15.49 -15.58 14.88
N PRO A 123 -15.37 -14.49 15.66
CA PRO A 123 -16.24 -14.21 16.80
C PRO A 123 -17.75 -14.17 16.49
N PHE A 124 -18.16 -13.79 15.27
CA PHE A 124 -19.59 -13.62 14.95
C PHE A 124 -20.02 -14.27 13.64
N SER A 125 -19.29 -14.07 12.55
CA SER A 125 -19.79 -14.48 11.23
C SER A 125 -19.75 -15.99 11.01
N GLY A 126 -19.08 -16.73 11.88
CA GLY A 126 -18.82 -18.17 11.73
C GLY A 126 -17.80 -18.49 10.62
N ASN A 127 -17.21 -17.46 10.00
CA ASN A 127 -16.11 -17.62 9.06
C ASN A 127 -14.82 -18.05 9.76
N GLN A 128 -13.72 -18.15 9.01
CA GLN A 128 -12.42 -18.40 9.61
C GLN A 128 -11.92 -17.16 10.34
N GLU A 129 -11.42 -17.34 11.56
CA GLU A 129 -10.81 -16.28 12.35
C GLU A 129 -9.57 -15.71 11.64
N VAL A 130 -9.46 -14.39 11.68
CA VAL A 130 -8.25 -13.65 11.34
C VAL A 130 -7.80 -12.91 12.58
N SER A 131 -6.52 -13.03 12.92
CA SER A 131 -5.93 -12.51 14.16
C SER A 131 -4.58 -11.88 13.87
N ALA A 132 -3.98 -11.25 14.87
CA ALA A 132 -2.59 -10.84 14.83
C ALA A 132 -1.76 -11.80 15.71
N TYR A 133 -0.77 -12.46 15.13
CA TYR A 133 -0.01 -13.52 15.77
C TYR A 133 1.50 -13.29 15.68
N GLY A 134 2.27 -14.07 16.46
CA GLY A 134 3.72 -13.99 16.45
C GLY A 134 4.27 -12.90 17.36
N ASP A 135 5.53 -12.56 17.17
CA ASP A 135 6.23 -11.52 17.93
C ASP A 135 7.44 -10.99 17.16
N ASN A 136 7.65 -9.67 17.18
CA ASN A 136 8.73 -8.99 16.47
C ASN A 136 8.83 -9.39 14.98
N GLY A 137 7.68 -9.51 14.32
CA GLY A 137 7.55 -9.89 12.91
C GLY A 137 7.85 -11.37 12.62
N ASN A 138 8.17 -12.17 13.66
CA ASN A 138 8.30 -13.62 13.55
C ASN A 138 6.94 -14.27 13.71
N GLY A 139 6.69 -15.30 12.91
CA GLY A 139 5.49 -16.13 13.01
C GLY A 139 5.68 -17.41 12.21
N ASP A 140 4.67 -17.81 11.43
CA ASP A 140 4.69 -19.06 10.68
C ASP A 140 4.01 -18.95 9.31
N SER A 141 3.90 -20.07 8.61
CA SER A 141 3.31 -20.12 7.26
C SER A 141 1.83 -19.74 7.19
N SER A 142 1.13 -19.64 8.32
CA SER A 142 -0.26 -19.18 8.41
C SER A 142 -0.38 -17.66 8.48
N ASP A 143 0.75 -16.96 8.38
CA ASP A 143 0.83 -15.52 8.14
C ASP A 143 0.85 -15.18 6.64
N ASP A 144 0.93 -16.18 5.76
CA ASP A 144 1.12 -15.99 4.32
C ASP A 144 -0.21 -15.66 3.60
N TRP A 145 -0.20 -14.56 2.85
CA TRP A 145 -1.31 -14.11 2.01
C TRP A 145 -0.86 -13.94 0.56
N ILE A 146 -1.64 -14.45 -0.38
CA ILE A 146 -1.45 -14.22 -1.81
C ILE A 146 -2.18 -12.94 -2.20
N LEU A 147 -1.45 -12.01 -2.80
CA LEU A 147 -1.98 -10.74 -3.31
C LEU A 147 -2.62 -10.94 -4.68
N GLU A 148 -3.95 -11.10 -4.74
CA GLU A 148 -4.66 -11.28 -6.00
C GLU A 148 -5.27 -9.96 -6.48
N CYS A 149 -4.67 -9.32 -7.48
CA CYS A 149 -5.21 -8.11 -8.11
C CYS A 149 -6.49 -8.41 -8.90
N VAL A 150 -7.47 -7.48 -8.89
CA VAL A 150 -8.80 -7.71 -9.50
C VAL A 150 -8.74 -7.70 -11.03
N ASP A 151 -8.10 -6.70 -11.63
CA ASP A 151 -8.11 -6.43 -13.07
C ASP A 151 -6.71 -6.51 -13.71
N ASN A 152 -5.76 -7.15 -13.02
CA ASN A 152 -4.36 -7.27 -13.42
C ASN A 152 -3.90 -8.73 -13.39
N LYS A 153 -2.91 -9.06 -14.21
CA LYS A 153 -2.38 -10.42 -14.33
C LYS A 153 -1.30 -10.66 -13.27
N ASN A 154 -1.10 -11.93 -12.90
CA ASN A 154 0.03 -12.30 -12.07
C ASN A 154 1.35 -11.89 -12.74
N GLY A 155 2.25 -11.28 -11.97
CA GLY A 155 3.50 -10.70 -12.46
C GLY A 155 3.43 -9.21 -12.78
N ASP A 156 2.23 -8.62 -12.92
CA ASP A 156 2.08 -7.18 -13.09
C ASP A 156 2.54 -6.44 -11.82
N HIS A 157 3.15 -5.27 -12.01
CA HIS A 157 3.64 -4.43 -10.93
C HIS A 157 2.50 -3.84 -10.09
N PHE A 158 2.49 -4.12 -8.78
CA PHE A 158 1.44 -3.67 -7.88
C PHE A 158 1.57 -2.16 -7.57
N GLN A 159 0.43 -1.47 -7.59
CA GLN A 159 0.30 -0.03 -7.36
C GLN A 159 -0.85 0.24 -6.40
N ALA A 160 -0.81 1.38 -5.69
CA ALA A 160 -1.80 1.73 -4.69
C ALA A 160 -3.24 1.84 -5.25
N SER A 161 -3.38 2.28 -6.50
CA SER A 161 -4.66 2.42 -7.19
C SER A 161 -5.41 1.10 -7.43
N MET A 162 -4.71 -0.04 -7.37
CA MET A 162 -5.27 -1.33 -7.71
C MET A 162 -6.16 -1.88 -6.60
N TRP A 163 -7.35 -2.34 -6.97
CA TRP A 163 -8.14 -3.20 -6.10
C TRP A 163 -7.55 -4.61 -6.05
N PHE A 164 -7.53 -5.20 -4.87
CA PHE A 164 -6.97 -6.54 -4.65
C PHE A 164 -7.77 -7.33 -3.62
N TYR A 165 -7.48 -8.62 -3.59
CA TYR A 165 -7.90 -9.55 -2.54
C TYR A 165 -6.67 -10.11 -1.85
N LEU A 166 -6.77 -10.36 -0.54
CA LEU A 166 -5.77 -11.11 0.21
C LEU A 166 -6.30 -12.52 0.44
N LYS A 167 -5.71 -13.49 -0.24
CA LYS A 167 -6.07 -14.90 -0.09
C LYS A 167 -5.10 -15.57 0.86
N HIS A 168 -5.59 -16.03 2.00
CA HIS A 168 -4.79 -16.80 2.93
C HIS A 168 -4.27 -18.06 2.24
N LYS A 169 -2.94 -18.21 2.17
CA LYS A 169 -2.28 -19.19 1.31
C LYS A 169 -2.63 -20.63 1.67
N LEU A 170 -2.68 -20.95 2.97
CA LEU A 170 -2.91 -22.32 3.42
C LEU A 170 -4.38 -22.75 3.29
N THR A 171 -5.33 -21.86 3.59
CA THR A 171 -6.76 -22.22 3.58
C THR A 171 -7.51 -21.77 2.33
N SER A 172 -6.85 -21.03 1.45
CA SER A 172 -7.44 -20.46 0.23
C SER A 172 -8.66 -19.56 0.48
N LYS A 173 -8.85 -19.08 1.71
CA LYS A 173 -9.93 -18.15 2.08
C LYS A 173 -9.47 -16.70 1.92
N TYR A 174 -10.37 -15.81 1.57
CA TYR A 174 -10.12 -14.41 1.33
C TYR A 174 -10.44 -13.58 2.57
N LEU A 175 -9.52 -12.68 2.92
CA LEU A 175 -9.72 -11.65 3.93
C LEU A 175 -10.97 -10.84 3.59
N ARG A 176 -11.84 -10.66 4.56
CA ARG A 176 -13.12 -9.97 4.40
C ARG A 176 -13.48 -9.05 5.55
N SER A 177 -14.42 -8.16 5.30
CA SER A 177 -15.21 -7.49 6.33
C SER A 177 -16.65 -7.25 5.88
N ASN A 178 -17.57 -7.01 6.81
CA ASN A 178 -18.94 -6.63 6.48
C ASN A 178 -19.51 -5.74 7.59
N LYS A 179 -20.19 -4.64 7.22
CA LYS A 179 -20.84 -3.71 8.19
C LYS A 179 -21.86 -4.40 9.10
N LYS A 180 -22.40 -5.56 8.71
CA LYS A 180 -23.32 -6.36 9.54
C LYS A 180 -22.61 -7.04 10.71
N ASP A 181 -21.32 -7.30 10.61
CA ASP A 181 -20.51 -7.96 11.65
C ASP A 181 -19.84 -6.92 12.56
N ASN A 182 -20.58 -5.87 12.92
CA ASN A 182 -20.12 -4.80 13.78
C ASN A 182 -20.14 -5.22 15.27
N PHE A 183 -19.01 -5.05 15.97
CA PHE A 183 -18.91 -5.23 17.41
C PHE A 183 -19.79 -4.21 18.14
N ASN A 184 -20.64 -4.68 19.05
CA ASN A 184 -21.56 -3.86 19.83
C ASN A 184 -21.84 -4.49 21.19
N GLN A 185 -22.42 -3.73 22.11
CA GLN A 185 -22.70 -4.23 23.47
C GLN A 185 -23.53 -5.52 23.55
N ARG A 186 -24.33 -5.85 22.52
CA ARG A 186 -25.14 -7.08 22.52
C ARG A 186 -24.31 -8.33 22.20
N ASN A 187 -23.24 -8.19 21.40
CA ASN A 187 -22.48 -9.33 20.91
C ASN A 187 -21.08 -9.47 21.57
N CYS A 188 -20.47 -8.37 22.01
CA CYS A 188 -19.20 -8.39 22.74
C CYS A 188 -19.31 -7.95 24.21
N GLY A 189 -20.53 -7.73 24.71
CA GLY A 189 -20.78 -7.42 26.11
C GLY A 189 -20.63 -5.94 26.48
N TYR A 190 -20.96 -5.62 27.72
CA TYR A 190 -20.89 -4.25 28.24
C TYR A 190 -19.43 -3.80 28.36
N HIS A 191 -19.14 -2.54 27.99
CA HIS A 191 -17.78 -1.97 27.91
C HIS A 191 -16.83 -2.71 26.96
N CYS A 192 -17.37 -3.27 25.87
CA CYS A 192 -16.57 -3.89 24.82
C CYS A 192 -15.52 -2.90 24.27
N PRO A 193 -14.21 -3.20 24.40
CA PRO A 193 -13.15 -2.26 24.01
C PRO A 193 -13.10 -1.96 22.50
N ILE A 194 -13.75 -2.80 21.70
CA ILE A 194 -13.77 -2.75 20.24
C ILE A 194 -15.17 -2.45 19.69
N GLU A 195 -16.07 -1.90 20.53
CA GLU A 195 -17.39 -1.46 20.09
C GLU A 195 -17.30 -0.47 18.92
N GLY A 196 -18.14 -0.67 17.90
CA GLY A 196 -18.18 0.14 16.67
C GLY A 196 -17.15 -0.27 15.62
N GLN A 197 -16.26 -1.20 15.93
CA GLN A 197 -15.34 -1.78 14.94
C GLN A 197 -16.00 -2.94 14.21
N LEU A 198 -15.49 -3.29 13.03
CA LEU A 198 -16.00 -4.43 12.24
C LEU A 198 -15.17 -5.69 12.49
N GLU A 199 -15.81 -6.85 12.43
CA GLU A 199 -15.11 -8.12 12.32
C GLU A 199 -14.28 -8.16 11.03
N ILE A 200 -13.03 -8.59 11.17
CA ILE A 200 -12.21 -9.07 10.06
C ILE A 200 -12.15 -10.60 10.17
N SER A 201 -12.47 -11.27 9.08
CA SER A 201 -12.48 -12.73 9.01
C SER A 201 -12.06 -13.20 7.63
N ALA A 202 -11.96 -14.51 7.42
CA ALA A 202 -11.62 -15.09 6.11
C ALA A 202 -12.71 -16.04 5.61
N GLN A 203 -13.18 -15.81 4.37
CA GLN A 203 -14.28 -16.55 3.73
C GLN A 203 -13.85 -17.24 2.43
N THR A 204 -14.59 -18.25 2.00
CA THR A 204 -14.28 -18.98 0.75
C THR A 204 -14.60 -18.16 -0.51
N THR A 205 -15.60 -17.27 -0.45
CA THR A 205 -16.08 -16.55 -1.63
C THR A 205 -15.27 -15.30 -1.92
N LYS A 206 -14.89 -15.12 -3.18
CA LYS A 206 -14.27 -13.91 -3.72
C LYS A 206 -15.38 -12.96 -4.19
N ASN A 207 -15.76 -11.97 -3.37
CA ASN A 207 -16.86 -11.03 -3.64
C ASN A 207 -16.50 -9.60 -3.18
N ALA A 208 -17.45 -8.67 -3.23
CA ALA A 208 -17.21 -7.27 -2.85
C ALA A 208 -16.77 -7.08 -1.38
N ASP A 209 -17.21 -7.96 -0.47
CA ASP A 209 -16.82 -7.94 0.95
C ASP A 209 -15.40 -8.45 1.20
N ALA A 210 -14.69 -8.89 0.16
CA ALA A 210 -13.31 -9.35 0.23
C ALA A 210 -12.34 -8.45 -0.55
N LYS A 211 -12.81 -7.30 -1.07
CA LYS A 211 -12.01 -6.37 -1.87
C LYS A 211 -11.42 -5.27 -1.03
N TRP A 212 -10.15 -4.98 -1.30
CA TRP A 212 -9.33 -4.04 -0.55
C TRP A 212 -8.52 -3.15 -1.49
N LYS A 213 -8.09 -2.00 -0.99
CA LYS A 213 -7.22 -1.06 -1.70
C LYS A 213 -6.20 -0.44 -0.73
N ILE A 214 -5.04 -0.04 -1.24
CA ILE A 214 -4.12 0.79 -0.47
C ILE A 214 -4.69 2.21 -0.43
N TYR A 215 -4.98 2.71 0.76
CA TYR A 215 -5.54 4.05 0.96
C TYR A 215 -4.45 5.10 1.15
N SER A 216 -3.46 4.81 1.99
CA SER A 216 -2.33 5.70 2.27
C SER A 216 -1.17 4.89 2.86
N GLY A 217 -0.03 5.52 3.10
CA GLY A 217 1.11 4.84 3.69
C GLY A 217 2.41 5.61 3.61
N LEU A 218 3.45 4.98 4.12
CA LEU A 218 4.85 5.34 3.95
C LEU A 218 5.42 4.45 2.85
N PHE A 219 5.61 5.05 1.67
CA PHE A 219 6.09 4.37 0.48
C PHE A 219 7.58 4.64 0.27
N TYR A 220 8.34 3.61 -0.11
CA TYR A 220 9.69 3.84 -0.61
C TYR A 220 9.63 4.56 -1.95
N GLN A 221 10.37 5.65 -2.04
CA GLN A 221 10.63 6.33 -3.30
C GLN A 221 12.05 6.02 -3.70
N LEU A 222 12.21 5.25 -4.78
CA LEU A 222 13.52 5.10 -5.38
C LEU A 222 14.00 6.48 -5.82
N PRO A 223 15.31 6.78 -5.67
CA PRO A 223 15.90 7.92 -6.35
C PRO A 223 15.44 7.83 -7.80
N GLN A 224 14.76 8.88 -8.29
CA GLN A 224 14.59 8.98 -9.73
C GLN A 224 16.01 8.90 -10.29
N GLN A 225 16.25 7.96 -11.21
CA GLN A 225 17.38 8.15 -12.10
C GLN A 225 17.07 9.46 -12.79
N ILE A 226 17.82 10.49 -12.40
CA ILE A 226 17.71 11.79 -13.00
C ILE A 226 18.31 11.58 -14.40
N GLU A 227 17.48 11.14 -15.36
CA GLU A 227 17.70 11.35 -16.79
C GLU A 227 17.36 12.83 -17.09
N ASP A 228 17.97 13.75 -16.32
CA ASP A 228 18.08 15.14 -16.75
C ASP A 228 19.37 15.20 -17.54
N ASP A 229 19.33 14.62 -18.73
CA ASP A 229 20.23 15.04 -19.75
C ASP A 229 19.87 16.50 -20.07
N TYR A 230 20.75 17.43 -19.70
CA TYR A 230 20.57 18.83 -20.02
C TYR A 230 21.65 19.24 -21.02
N GLU A 231 21.25 19.99 -22.05
CA GLU A 231 22.20 20.61 -22.95
C GLU A 231 22.76 21.88 -22.30
N GLN A 232 24.08 21.91 -22.13
CA GLN A 232 24.81 23.11 -21.73
C GLN A 232 25.89 23.40 -22.76
N ASP A 233 25.79 24.53 -23.44
CA ASP A 233 26.77 24.98 -24.44
C ASP A 233 26.98 23.95 -25.58
N GLY A 234 25.88 23.35 -26.06
CA GLY A 234 25.89 22.37 -27.15
C GLY A 234 26.35 20.96 -26.76
N ARG A 235 26.52 20.67 -25.47
CA ARG A 235 26.99 19.37 -24.97
C ARG A 235 25.95 18.68 -24.10
N HIS A 236 25.88 17.36 -24.25
CA HIS A 236 24.99 16.52 -23.48
C HIS A 236 25.66 16.21 -22.14
N CYS A 237 25.09 16.70 -21.04
CA CYS A 237 25.68 16.60 -19.72
C CYS A 237 24.81 15.75 -18.80
N ASN A 238 25.46 14.86 -18.03
CA ASN A 238 24.81 14.13 -16.95
C ASN A 238 24.77 14.97 -15.66
N THR A 239 24.04 14.46 -14.66
CA THR A 239 23.78 15.15 -13.38
C THR A 239 24.98 15.26 -12.45
N TYR A 240 26.11 14.63 -12.80
CA TYR A 240 27.40 14.81 -12.14
C TYR A 240 28.28 15.86 -12.83
N GLY A 241 27.76 16.54 -13.86
CA GLY A 241 28.47 17.56 -14.62
C GLY A 241 29.51 16.98 -15.60
N GLN A 242 29.38 15.71 -15.98
CA GLN A 242 30.18 15.12 -17.04
C GLN A 242 29.43 15.32 -18.35
N CYS A 243 30.07 16.02 -19.29
CA CYS A 243 29.52 16.34 -20.60
C CYS A 243 30.31 15.61 -21.68
N ASP A 244 29.63 14.96 -22.60
CA ASP A 244 30.24 14.40 -23.79
C ASP A 244 30.34 15.52 -24.86
N ASP A 245 31.54 15.71 -25.41
CA ASP A 245 31.73 16.59 -26.55
C ASP A 245 31.09 15.90 -27.78
N ILE A 246 30.19 16.61 -28.48
CA ILE A 246 29.75 16.18 -29.80
C ILE A 246 30.94 16.43 -30.72
N ASP A 247 31.72 15.39 -31.01
CA ASP A 247 32.76 15.45 -32.02
C ASP A 247 32.11 15.70 -33.39
N ASP A 248 32.03 16.97 -33.79
CA ASP A 248 31.81 17.42 -35.17
C ASP A 248 33.04 17.03 -36.00
N ASP A 249 33.18 15.75 -36.32
CA ASP A 249 34.04 15.26 -37.41
C ASP A 249 33.16 14.68 -38.52
N ASP A 250 32.43 15.58 -39.20
CA ASP A 250 32.06 15.37 -40.60
C ASP A 250 33.20 15.94 -41.46
N ASP A 251 34.07 15.08 -41.99
CA ASP A 251 34.42 15.13 -43.41
C ASP A 251 35.18 13.88 -43.91
N GLU A 252 34.57 13.26 -44.92
CA GLU A 252 35.19 12.61 -46.08
C GLU A 252 35.95 11.27 -45.90
N PHE A 253 35.37 10.17 -46.43
CA PHE A 253 35.80 9.56 -47.72
C PHE A 253 35.03 8.26 -48.01
N GLU A 254 34.40 8.20 -49.18
CA GLU A 254 33.98 6.95 -49.81
C GLU A 254 35.16 5.97 -49.96
N THR A 255 34.95 4.68 -49.68
CA THR A 255 35.29 3.61 -50.65
C THR A 255 34.72 2.26 -50.23
N VAL A 256 33.88 1.73 -51.11
CA VAL A 256 33.54 0.31 -51.29
C VAL A 256 34.82 -0.53 -51.35
N ILE A 257 34.97 -1.60 -50.54
CA ILE A 257 35.47 -2.92 -50.98
C ILE A 257 34.90 -4.04 -50.08
N GLN A 258 34.31 -4.99 -50.78
CA GLN A 258 33.82 -6.32 -50.42
C GLN A 258 34.98 -7.33 -50.20
N LYS A 259 34.74 -8.42 -49.45
CA LYS A 259 35.54 -9.69 -49.34
C LYS A 259 36.65 -9.71 -48.27
N ASP A 260 36.94 -10.79 -47.54
CA ASP A 260 36.42 -12.16 -47.39
C ASP A 260 37.12 -12.72 -46.12
N LEU A 261 36.39 -13.37 -45.21
CA LEU A 261 36.71 -14.63 -44.49
C LEU A 261 35.68 -14.92 -43.39
#